data_AF-A0A928Q6T1-F1
#
_entry.id   AF-A0A928Q6T1-F1
#
_cell.length_a   1.000
_cell.length_b   1.000
_cell.length_c   1.000
_cell.angle_alpha   90.00
_cell.angle_beta   90.00
_cell.angle_gamma   90.00
#
_symmetry.space_group_name_H-M   'P 1'
#
loop_
_entity.id
_entity.type
_entity.pdbx_description
1 polymer ?
#
loop_
_entity_poly.entity_id
_entity_poly.type
_entity_poly.pdbx_seq_one_letter_code
_entity_poly.pdbx_strand_id
1 'polypeptide(L)'
;MKNKNKKSEAKTIKNPLALWNELKFVENIYALCVVAVIITSFLHHAFVAVNVIIISILGYIFVLLLDHKIEKVRSTSFKLNKQLDPKRITGLIQPVLKEKYDMEVTVRNDGIIVVYYDEYIFYVIVNRNSTFSMLYRKSNDPALLYTDKYQSVKAILKTAGIIIYEIQNIICVN
;
A
#
# COMPACT_ATOMS: atom_id res chain seq x y z
N MET A 1 24.67 3.63 17.39
CA MET A 1 25.00 4.67 16.40
C MET A 1 25.46 4.03 15.08
N LYS A 2 24.61 4.09 14.05
CA LYS A 2 25.03 4.27 12.65
C LYS A 2 23.82 4.70 11.84
N ASN A 3 23.54 6.00 11.98
CA ASN A 3 22.70 6.77 11.09
C ASN A 3 23.41 6.75 9.72
N LYS A 4 22.95 5.91 8.79
CA LYS A 4 23.39 5.96 7.39
C LYS A 4 22.20 6.36 6.56
N ASN A 5 22.10 7.67 6.32
CA ASN A 5 21.64 8.29 5.08
C ASN A 5 20.93 7.35 4.11
N LYS A 6 19.66 7.03 4.36
CA LYS A 6 18.72 6.94 3.24
C LYS A 6 18.24 8.37 3.04
N LYS A 7 18.93 9.12 2.17
CA LYS A 7 18.22 10.14 1.40
C LYS A 7 17.04 9.37 0.81
N SER A 8 15.83 9.68 1.28
CA SER A 8 14.60 9.21 0.68
C SER A 8 14.57 9.78 -0.74
N GLU A 9 15.20 9.09 -1.69
CA GLU A 9 14.97 9.35 -3.10
C GLU A 9 13.48 9.15 -3.33
N ALA A 10 12.79 10.25 -3.64
CA ALA A 10 11.36 10.24 -3.83
C ALA A 10 10.99 9.21 -4.91
N LYS A 11 10.13 8.24 -4.57
CA LYS A 11 9.85 7.10 -5.46
C LYS A 11 8.96 7.54 -6.62
N THR A 12 9.24 7.04 -7.81
CA THR A 12 8.35 7.13 -8.98
C THR A 12 7.67 5.78 -9.22
N ILE A 13 6.35 5.77 -9.33
CA ILE A 13 5.55 4.61 -9.67
C ILE A 13 5.25 4.65 -11.17
N LYS A 14 5.74 3.64 -11.90
CA LYS A 14 5.52 3.52 -13.36
C LYS A 14 4.25 2.74 -13.73
N ASN A 15 3.64 2.04 -12.77
CA ASN A 15 2.46 1.21 -12.98
C ASN A 15 1.53 1.34 -11.76
N PRO A 16 0.23 1.63 -11.93
CA PRO A 16 -0.72 1.77 -10.82
C PRO A 16 -0.80 0.54 -9.91
N LEU A 17 -0.47 -0.65 -10.44
CA LEU A 17 -0.48 -1.92 -9.68
C LEU A 17 0.89 -2.30 -9.11
N ALA A 18 1.91 -1.44 -9.19
CA ALA A 18 3.27 -1.79 -8.73
C ALA A 18 3.31 -2.21 -7.26
N LEU A 19 2.59 -1.49 -6.37
CA LEU A 19 2.52 -1.81 -4.95
C LEU A 19 1.84 -3.15 -4.69
N TRP A 20 0.79 -3.45 -5.46
CA TRP A 20 0.09 -4.74 -5.40
C TRP A 20 0.96 -5.89 -5.94
N ASN A 21 1.65 -5.70 -7.06
CA ASN A 21 2.50 -6.74 -7.64
C ASN A 21 3.62 -7.17 -6.69
N GLU A 22 4.21 -6.22 -5.95
CA GLU A 22 5.16 -6.54 -4.88
C GLU A 22 4.53 -7.42 -3.78
N LEU A 23 3.26 -7.21 -3.42
CA LEU A 23 2.56 -8.03 -2.43
C LEU A 23 2.21 -9.42 -2.98
N LYS A 24 1.70 -9.50 -4.22
CA LYS A 24 1.35 -10.77 -4.87
C LYS A 24 2.55 -11.72 -4.98
N PHE A 25 3.74 -11.18 -5.21
CA PHE A 25 4.97 -11.97 -5.19
C PHE A 25 5.24 -12.61 -3.81
N VAL A 26 5.07 -11.84 -2.73
CA VAL A 26 5.24 -12.33 -1.35
C VAL A 26 4.20 -13.40 -1.02
N GLU A 27 2.96 -13.19 -1.43
CA GLU A 27 1.86 -14.15 -1.26
C GLU A 27 2.15 -15.48 -1.97
N ASN A 28 2.61 -15.45 -3.22
CA ASN A 28 2.93 -16.67 -3.96
C ASN A 28 4.04 -17.48 -3.28
N ILE A 29 5.06 -16.81 -2.74
CA ILE A 29 6.13 -17.48 -1.98
C ILE A 29 5.56 -18.11 -0.71
N TYR A 30 4.75 -17.37 0.04
CA TYR A 30 4.11 -17.86 1.25
C TYR A 30 3.24 -19.09 0.97
N ALA A 31 2.41 -19.05 -0.08
CA ALA A 31 1.57 -20.17 -0.49
C ALA A 31 2.41 -21.40 -0.86
N LEU A 32 3.52 -21.21 -1.58
CA LEU A 32 4.44 -22.29 -1.92
C LEU A 32 5.06 -22.92 -0.67
N CYS A 33 5.46 -22.11 0.32
CA CYS A 33 5.96 -22.62 1.60
C CYS A 33 4.91 -23.43 2.36
N VAL A 34 3.67 -22.94 2.45
CA VAL A 34 2.58 -23.66 3.12
C VAL A 34 2.29 -24.99 2.44
N VAL A 35 2.19 -25.01 1.10
CA VAL A 35 1.98 -26.24 0.32
C VAL A 35 3.11 -27.24 0.56
N ALA A 36 4.37 -26.78 0.57
CA ALA A 36 5.51 -27.65 0.87
C ALA A 36 5.41 -28.29 2.27
N VAL A 37 5.02 -27.52 3.29
CA VAL A 37 4.86 -28.03 4.66
C VAL A 37 3.68 -29.01 4.78
N ILE A 38 2.61 -28.78 4.02
CA ILE A 38 1.48 -29.72 3.95
C ILE A 38 1.94 -31.04 3.31
N ILE A 39 2.64 -30.99 2.18
CA ILE A 39 3.14 -32.20 1.49
C ILE A 39 4.08 -33.00 2.40
N THR A 40 5.00 -32.36 3.12
CA THR A 40 5.90 -33.06 4.04
C THR A 40 5.16 -33.68 5.22
N SER A 41 4.06 -33.07 5.68
CA SER A 41 3.20 -33.62 6.74
C SER A 41 2.49 -34.91 6.30
N PHE A 42 2.10 -34.99 5.03
CA PHE A 42 1.51 -36.20 4.45
C PHE A 42 2.54 -37.32 4.24
N LEU A 43 3.76 -36.97 3.84
CA LEU A 43 4.83 -37.96 3.60
C LEU A 43 5.47 -38.48 4.88
N HIS A 44 5.56 -37.65 5.93
CA HIS A 44 6.20 -38.02 7.19
C HIS A 44 5.33 -37.63 8.40
N HIS A 45 4.43 -38.53 8.78
CA HIS A 45 3.49 -38.34 9.89
C HIS A 45 4.16 -38.02 11.25
N ALA A 46 5.42 -38.39 11.45
CA ALA A 46 6.18 -38.07 12.67
C ALA A 46 6.41 -36.56 12.87
N PHE A 47 6.36 -35.75 11.80
CA PHE A 47 6.64 -34.31 11.85
C PHE A 47 5.38 -33.43 11.87
N VAL A 48 4.18 -34.01 11.96
CA VAL A 48 2.91 -33.24 11.89
C VAL A 48 2.85 -32.13 12.94
N ALA A 49 3.22 -32.41 14.19
CA ALA A 49 3.22 -31.40 15.25
C ALA A 49 4.19 -30.24 14.96
N VAL A 50 5.39 -30.56 14.45
CA VAL A 50 6.40 -29.55 14.07
C VAL A 50 5.91 -28.71 12.88
N ASN A 51 5.27 -29.35 11.91
CA ASN A 51 4.74 -28.69 10.72
C ASN A 51 3.58 -27.74 11.06
N VAL A 52 2.72 -28.07 12.03
CA VAL A 52 1.68 -27.16 12.54
C VAL A 52 2.29 -25.91 13.17
N ILE A 53 3.37 -26.06 13.94
CA ILE A 53 4.12 -24.93 14.51
C ILE A 53 4.72 -24.07 13.40
N ILE A 54 5.34 -24.70 12.39
CA ILE A 54 5.91 -23.98 11.24
C ILE A 54 4.84 -23.18 10.50
N ILE A 55 3.67 -23.76 10.21
CA ILE A 55 2.56 -23.05 9.55
C ILE A 55 2.10 -21.86 10.39
N SER A 56 2.00 -22.03 11.72
CA SER A 56 1.59 -20.95 12.63
C SER A 56 2.60 -19.80 12.62
N ILE A 57 3.90 -20.10 12.64
CA ILE A 57 4.98 -19.10 12.55
C ILE A 57 4.94 -18.40 11.19
N LEU A 58 4.80 -19.15 10.09
CA LEU A 58 4.69 -18.60 8.75
C LEU A 58 3.51 -17.63 8.66
N GLY A 59 2.34 -18.00 9.18
CA GLY A 59 1.15 -17.14 9.20
C GLY A 59 1.38 -15.84 9.97
N TYR A 60 2.06 -15.91 11.12
CA TYR A 60 2.43 -14.73 11.90
C TYR A 60 3.41 -13.82 11.14
N ILE A 61 4.44 -14.40 10.52
CA ILE A 61 5.40 -13.65 9.68
C ILE A 61 4.66 -12.97 8.52
N PHE A 62 3.72 -13.66 7.88
CA PHE A 62 2.94 -13.07 6.79
C PHE A 62 2.17 -11.83 7.23
N VAL A 63 1.55 -11.85 8.42
CA VAL A 63 0.87 -10.66 8.96
C VAL A 63 1.84 -9.52 9.23
N LEU A 64 3.01 -9.80 9.80
CA LEU A 64 4.03 -8.77 10.00
C LEU A 64 4.51 -8.17 8.67
N LEU A 65 4.59 -8.98 7.61
CA LEU A 65 4.94 -8.50 6.27
C LEU A 65 3.85 -7.59 5.69
N LEU A 66 2.58 -7.90 5.92
CA LEU A 66 1.46 -7.03 5.53
C LEU A 66 1.53 -5.67 6.24
N ASP A 67 1.72 -5.67 7.55
CA ASP A 67 1.87 -4.44 8.34
C ASP A 67 3.08 -3.62 7.87
N HIS A 68 4.21 -4.30 7.68
CA HIS A 68 5.42 -3.63 7.20
C HIS A 68 5.23 -3.00 5.82
N LYS A 69 4.50 -3.66 4.91
CA LYS A 69 4.24 -3.12 3.57
C LYS A 69 3.37 -1.87 3.62
N ILE A 70 2.34 -1.90 4.44
CA ILE A 70 1.48 -0.74 4.66
C ILE A 70 2.27 0.43 5.25
N GLU A 71 3.04 0.20 6.31
CA GLU A 71 3.80 1.29 6.94
C GLU A 71 4.93 1.80 6.07
N LYS A 72 5.47 0.95 5.20
CA LYS A 72 6.38 1.39 4.15
C LYS A 72 5.71 2.36 3.18
N VAL A 73 4.45 2.12 2.77
CA VAL A 73 3.73 3.08 1.92
C VAL A 73 3.51 4.39 2.66
N ARG A 74 3.09 4.35 3.93
CA ARG A 74 2.90 5.57 4.74
C ARG A 74 4.15 6.41 4.92
N SER A 75 5.31 5.75 5.06
CA SER A 75 6.61 6.40 5.25
C SER A 75 7.32 6.77 3.94
N THR A 76 6.79 6.38 2.78
CA THR A 76 7.41 6.69 1.49
C THR A 76 6.97 8.06 1.00
N SER A 77 7.93 8.90 0.63
CA SER A 77 7.69 10.10 -0.16
C SER A 77 7.75 9.78 -1.65
N PHE A 78 6.78 10.29 -2.41
CA PHE A 78 6.64 10.12 -3.84
C PHE A 78 6.99 11.41 -4.57
N LYS A 79 7.65 11.28 -5.72
CA LYS A 79 8.15 12.44 -6.46
C LYS A 79 7.02 13.28 -7.04
N LEU A 80 7.14 14.60 -6.94
CA LEU A 80 6.35 15.62 -7.62
C LEU A 80 7.33 16.49 -8.43
N ASN A 81 7.16 16.67 -9.74
CA ASN A 81 8.17 17.42 -10.53
C ASN A 81 8.07 18.93 -10.36
N LYS A 82 6.93 19.44 -9.87
CA LYS A 82 6.69 20.86 -9.64
C LYS A 82 6.00 21.03 -8.30
N GLN A 83 6.40 22.04 -7.53
CA GLN A 83 5.67 22.42 -6.34
C GLN A 83 4.37 23.11 -6.78
N LEU A 84 3.26 22.38 -6.67
CA LEU A 84 1.93 22.87 -7.02
C LEU A 84 1.10 23.01 -5.76
N ASP A 85 0.22 24.02 -5.77
CA ASP A 85 -0.77 24.22 -4.72
C ASP A 85 -1.73 23.02 -4.66
N PRO A 86 -2.07 22.48 -3.47
CA PRO A 86 -2.97 21.34 -3.33
C PRO A 86 -4.33 21.50 -4.03
N LYS A 87 -4.87 22.72 -4.12
CA LYS A 87 -6.12 22.97 -4.86
C LYS A 87 -5.93 22.75 -6.36
N ARG A 88 -4.80 23.19 -6.91
CA ARG A 88 -4.47 22.98 -8.32
C ARG A 88 -4.22 21.51 -8.63
N ILE A 89 -3.52 20.79 -7.74
CA ILE A 89 -3.36 19.33 -7.86
C ILE A 89 -4.73 18.66 -7.89
N THR A 90 -5.62 19.05 -6.97
CA THR A 90 -6.95 18.45 -6.86
C THR A 90 -7.79 18.68 -8.10
N GLY A 91 -7.83 19.92 -8.62
CA GLY A 91 -8.56 20.22 -9.85
C GLY A 91 -8.06 19.43 -11.07
N LEU A 92 -6.78 19.04 -11.10
CA LEU A 92 -6.22 18.22 -12.16
C LEU A 92 -6.53 16.73 -12.01
N ILE A 93 -6.47 16.19 -10.79
CA ILE A 93 -6.65 14.75 -10.56
C ILE A 93 -8.12 14.33 -10.38
N GLN A 94 -8.98 15.23 -9.90
CA GLN A 94 -10.38 14.94 -9.62
C GLN A 94 -11.15 14.39 -10.83
N PRO A 95 -11.11 14.98 -12.03
CA PRO A 95 -11.85 14.43 -13.18
C PRO A 95 -11.36 13.02 -13.53
N VAL A 96 -10.04 12.79 -13.52
CA VAL A 96 -9.45 11.49 -13.85
C VAL A 96 -9.83 10.42 -12.82
N LEU A 97 -9.72 10.75 -11.53
CA LEU A 97 -10.04 9.81 -10.45
C LEU A 97 -11.54 9.50 -10.38
N LYS A 98 -12.40 10.49 -10.66
CA LYS A 98 -13.84 10.31 -10.70
C LYS A 98 -14.30 9.51 -11.92
N GLU A 99 -13.84 9.85 -13.12
CA GLU A 99 -14.29 9.19 -14.35
C GLU A 99 -13.78 7.76 -14.49
N LYS A 100 -12.51 7.51 -14.15
CA LYS A 100 -11.91 6.17 -14.35
C LYS A 100 -12.18 5.20 -13.21
N TYR A 101 -12.31 5.72 -11.99
CA TYR A 101 -12.30 4.87 -10.78
C TYR A 101 -13.44 5.19 -9.81
N ASP A 102 -14.34 6.13 -10.13
CA ASP A 102 -15.43 6.59 -9.27
C ASP A 102 -14.97 7.08 -7.89
N MET A 103 -13.74 7.59 -7.80
CA MET A 103 -13.19 8.14 -6.56
C MET A 103 -13.60 9.59 -6.37
N GLU A 104 -13.97 9.95 -5.14
CA GLU A 104 -14.26 11.34 -4.77
C GLU A 104 -13.01 12.01 -4.19
N VAL A 105 -12.72 13.24 -4.64
CA VAL A 105 -11.53 14.00 -4.21
C VAL A 105 -11.97 15.34 -3.64
N THR A 106 -11.45 15.68 -2.48
CA THR A 106 -11.70 16.96 -1.79
C THR A 106 -10.41 17.56 -1.27
N VAL A 107 -10.41 18.86 -0.96
CA VAL A 107 -9.28 19.54 -0.31
C VAL A 107 -9.74 20.08 1.02
N ARG A 108 -9.01 19.74 2.08
CA ARG A 108 -9.23 20.30 3.41
C ARG A 108 -8.58 21.69 3.50
N ASN A 109 -9.08 22.52 4.41
CA ASN A 109 -8.58 23.88 4.65
C ASN A 109 -7.08 23.96 5.02
N ASP A 110 -6.50 22.87 5.53
CA ASP A 110 -5.06 22.75 5.84
C ASP A 110 -4.20 22.39 4.61
N GLY A 111 -4.80 22.26 3.43
CA GLY A 111 -4.12 21.90 2.20
C GLY A 111 -3.92 20.40 2.00
N ILE A 112 -4.48 19.54 2.84
CA ILE A 112 -4.47 18.08 2.64
C ILE A 112 -5.51 17.70 1.60
N ILE A 113 -5.09 16.92 0.60
CA ILE A 113 -5.99 16.35 -0.41
C ILE A 113 -6.54 15.05 0.15
N VAL A 114 -7.86 14.88 0.14
CA VAL A 114 -8.55 13.73 0.68
C VAL A 114 -9.26 13.00 -0.44
N VAL A 115 -8.92 11.73 -0.64
CA VAL A 115 -9.56 10.84 -1.62
C VAL A 115 -10.40 9.81 -0.88
N TYR A 116 -11.68 9.72 -1.22
CA TYR A 116 -12.62 8.74 -0.69
C TYR A 116 -12.82 7.63 -1.72
N TYR A 117 -12.71 6.39 -1.26
CA TYR A 117 -12.97 5.21 -2.07
C TYR A 117 -13.41 4.04 -1.18
N ASP A 118 -14.62 3.52 -1.43
CA ASP A 118 -15.28 2.51 -0.59
C ASP A 118 -15.27 2.91 0.91
N GLU A 119 -14.74 2.03 1.77
CA GLU A 119 -14.59 2.23 3.20
C GLU A 119 -13.26 2.90 3.58
N TYR A 120 -12.48 3.39 2.62
CA TYR A 120 -11.15 3.93 2.84
C TYR A 120 -11.06 5.42 2.52
N ILE A 121 -10.32 6.13 3.36
CA ILE A 121 -9.99 7.54 3.21
C ILE A 121 -8.48 7.65 3.04
N PHE A 122 -8.03 8.22 1.94
CA PHE A 122 -6.61 8.46 1.65
C PHE A 122 -6.31 9.96 1.78
N TYR A 123 -5.28 10.28 2.55
CA TYR A 123 -4.79 11.63 2.74
C TYR A 123 -3.47 11.80 1.99
N VAL A 124 -3.46 12.70 1.01
CA VAL A 124 -2.28 13.07 0.25
C VAL A 124 -1.75 14.39 0.79
N ILE A 125 -0.54 14.32 1.34
CA ILE A 125 0.15 15.44 1.98
C ILE A 125 1.24 15.91 1.03
N VAL A 126 1.08 17.13 0.50
CA VAL A 126 2.07 17.75 -0.39
C VAL A 126 3.19 18.36 0.46
N ASN A 127 4.40 17.85 0.28
CA ASN A 127 5.58 18.31 1.01
C ASN A 127 6.24 19.49 0.29
N ARG A 128 6.94 20.35 1.04
CA ARG A 128 7.64 21.53 0.49
C ARG A 128 8.80 21.21 -0.46
N ASN A 129 9.29 19.98 -0.46
CA ASN A 129 10.44 19.52 -1.25
C ASN A 129 10.04 18.89 -2.60
N SER A 130 8.91 19.31 -3.18
CA SER A 130 8.37 18.72 -4.42
C SER A 130 8.20 17.20 -4.30
N THR A 131 7.67 16.75 -3.17
CA THR A 131 7.25 15.37 -2.97
C THR A 131 5.86 15.36 -2.36
N PHE A 132 5.22 14.21 -2.31
CA PHE A 132 4.02 14.02 -1.51
C PHE A 132 4.10 12.70 -0.76
N SER A 133 3.40 12.62 0.36
CA SER A 133 3.25 11.42 1.17
C SER A 133 1.78 11.03 1.25
N MET A 134 1.51 9.75 1.49
CA MET A 134 0.16 9.23 1.54
C MET A 134 -0.10 8.53 2.86
N LEU A 135 -1.14 8.96 3.57
CA LEU A 135 -1.70 8.26 4.71
C LEU A 135 -3.04 7.69 4.30
N TYR A 136 -3.51 6.68 5.02
CA TYR A 136 -4.84 6.12 4.82
C TYR A 136 -5.45 5.75 6.17
N ARG A 137 -6.78 5.80 6.20
CA ARG A 137 -7.61 5.39 7.32
C ARG A 137 -8.78 4.58 6.78
N LYS A 138 -9.15 3.50 7.48
CA LYS A 138 -10.41 2.80 7.24
C LYS A 138 -11.51 3.49 8.06
N SER A 139 -12.67 3.72 7.44
CA SER A 139 -13.78 4.48 8.05
C SER A 139 -14.34 3.78 9.29
N ASN A 140 -14.35 2.44 9.30
CA ASN A 140 -14.75 1.60 10.43
C ASN A 140 -13.63 0.61 10.76
N ASP A 141 -13.08 0.65 11.98
CA ASP A 141 -11.93 -0.18 12.38
C ASP A 141 -12.33 -1.23 13.45
N PRO A 142 -12.93 -2.37 13.06
CA PRO A 142 -13.06 -3.52 13.94
C PRO A 142 -11.78 -4.37 13.94
N ALA A 143 -11.55 -5.16 14.99
CA ALA A 143 -10.47 -6.14 15.02
C ALA A 143 -10.65 -7.17 13.87
N LEU A 144 -9.71 -7.19 12.91
CA LEU A 144 -9.79 -8.01 11.69
C LEU A 144 -9.12 -9.38 11.87
N LEU A 145 -9.76 -10.44 11.36
CA LEU A 145 -9.14 -11.75 11.20
C LEU A 145 -8.07 -11.74 10.08
N TYR A 146 -7.20 -12.75 10.04
CA TYR A 146 -6.07 -12.85 9.10
C TYR A 146 -6.45 -12.66 7.62
N THR A 147 -7.54 -13.30 7.17
CA THR A 147 -8.05 -13.19 5.80
C THR A 147 -8.56 -11.80 5.48
N ASP A 148 -9.23 -11.16 6.44
CA ASP A 148 -9.80 -9.82 6.26
C ASP A 148 -8.70 -8.76 6.21
N LYS A 149 -7.61 -8.98 6.96
CA LYS A 149 -6.43 -8.12 6.93
C LYS A 149 -5.75 -8.16 5.56
N TYR A 150 -5.54 -9.34 4.99
CA TYR A 150 -4.94 -9.45 3.66
C TYR A 150 -5.78 -8.75 2.58
N GLN A 151 -7.10 -8.98 2.55
CA GLN A 151 -7.98 -8.30 1.58
C GLN A 151 -7.97 -6.79 1.76
N SER A 152 -7.96 -6.32 3.01
CA SER A 152 -7.86 -4.90 3.33
C SER A 152 -6.54 -4.31 2.83
N VAL A 153 -5.41 -4.95 3.14
CA VAL A 153 -4.08 -4.51 2.69
C VAL A 153 -4.01 -4.45 1.17
N LYS A 154 -4.54 -5.48 0.49
CA LYS A 154 -4.61 -5.54 -0.96
C LYS A 154 -5.39 -4.37 -1.55
N ALA A 155 -6.58 -4.07 -1.02
CA ALA A 155 -7.39 -2.94 -1.44
C ALA A 155 -6.64 -1.61 -1.24
N ILE A 156 -6.07 -1.41 -0.04
CA ILE A 156 -5.28 -0.21 0.29
C ILE A 156 -4.11 -0.02 -0.67
N LEU A 157 -3.29 -1.05 -0.90
CA LEU A 157 -2.11 -0.95 -1.78
C LEU A 157 -2.49 -0.70 -3.25
N LYS A 158 -3.56 -1.33 -3.72
CA LYS A 158 -4.06 -1.13 -5.09
C LYS A 158 -4.55 0.31 -5.28
N THR A 159 -5.40 0.78 -4.38
CA THR A 159 -5.97 2.14 -4.45
C THR A 159 -4.91 3.21 -4.26
N ALA A 160 -4.02 3.05 -3.28
CA ALA A 160 -2.88 3.94 -3.10
C ALA A 160 -2.00 4.00 -4.36
N GLY A 161 -1.70 2.85 -4.95
CA GLY A 161 -0.91 2.75 -6.18
C GLY A 161 -1.53 3.50 -7.36
N ILE A 162 -2.85 3.38 -7.54
CA ILE A 162 -3.62 4.13 -8.55
C ILE A 162 -3.51 5.63 -8.31
N ILE A 163 -3.80 6.09 -7.09
CA ILE A 163 -3.79 7.52 -6.76
C ILE A 163 -2.38 8.11 -6.96
N ILE A 164 -1.34 7.42 -6.47
CA ILE A 164 0.05 7.86 -6.63
C ILE A 164 0.42 7.94 -8.12
N TYR A 165 0.07 6.90 -8.89
CA TYR A 165 0.35 6.84 -10.31
C TYR A 165 -0.33 7.98 -11.08
N GLU A 166 -1.61 8.23 -10.87
CA GLU A 166 -2.34 9.28 -11.59
C GLU A 166 -1.82 10.68 -11.22
N ILE A 167 -1.53 10.94 -9.93
CA ILE A 167 -0.87 12.18 -9.50
C ILE A 167 0.46 12.37 -10.26
N GLN A 168 1.31 11.34 -10.29
CA GLN A 168 2.61 11.42 -10.95
C GLN A 168 2.48 11.52 -12.47
N ASN A 169 1.55 10.81 -13.08
CA ASN A 169 1.35 10.84 -14.52
C ASN A 169 0.90 12.24 -14.98
N ILE A 170 -0.06 12.83 -14.28
CA ILE A 170 -0.62 14.15 -14.63
C ILE A 170 0.37 15.29 -14.37
N ILE A 171 1.17 15.21 -13.30
CA ILE A 171 2.01 16.33 -12.83
C ILE A 171 3.48 16.18 -13.22
N CYS A 172 3.97 14.95 -13.38
CA CYS A 172 5.39 14.70 -13.63
C CYS A 172 5.70 14.32 -15.08
N VAL A 173 4.75 13.73 -15.81
CA VAL A 173 4.98 13.28 -17.20
C VAL A 173 4.51 14.33 -18.21
N ASN A 174 3.70 15.31 -17.79
CA ASN A 174 3.33 16.51 -18.57
C ASN A 174 4.16 17.76 -18.20
#